data_AF-A0AAQ1Z7U4-F1
#
_entry.id   AF-A0AAQ1Z7U4-F1
#
_cell.length_a   1.000
_cell.length_b   1.000
_cell.length_c   1.000
_cell.angle_alpha   90.00
_cell.angle_beta   90.00
_cell.angle_gamma   90.00
#
_symmetry.space_group_name_H-M   'P 1'
#
loop_
_entity.id
_entity.type
_entity.pdbx_description
1 polymer ?
#
loop_
_entity_poly.entity_id
_entity_poly.type
_entity_poly.pdbx_seq_one_letter_code
_entity_poly.pdbx_strand_id
1 'polypeptide(L)'
;MFNPFRRNRSQSQLRPPRAPGETIRKEDALALQEWARGRVYIEAFVEPETVVNEMSVVVVDEHGDFIRRRIGGPKGIDAVAKLLQCDVYDVEETGYPQRMRERIERERILRKREEQRQRRERFEREHGRAKDNPNDPSA
;
A
#
# COMPACT_ATOMS: atom_id res chain seq x y z
N MET A 1 -24.97 -35.95 -0.77
CA MET A 1 -23.75 -35.12 -0.85
C MET A 1 -24.09 -33.78 -0.18
N PHE A 2 -23.51 -33.53 0.99
CA PHE A 2 -23.83 -32.35 1.82
C PHE A 2 -23.17 -31.10 1.24
N ASN A 3 -23.92 -29.99 1.19
CA ASN A 3 -23.44 -28.69 0.74
C ASN A 3 -23.59 -27.67 1.89
N PRO A 4 -22.60 -27.53 2.79
CA PRO A 4 -22.72 -26.64 3.93
C PRO A 4 -21.97 -25.32 3.68
N PHE A 5 -22.67 -24.20 3.85
CA PHE A 5 -22.15 -22.82 3.93
C PHE A 5 -21.98 -22.01 2.63
N ARG A 6 -23.10 -21.75 1.94
CA ARG A 6 -23.30 -20.46 1.25
C ARG A 6 -23.46 -19.38 2.33
N ARG A 7 -22.37 -18.69 2.71
CA ARG A 7 -22.46 -17.52 3.59
C ARG A 7 -23.18 -16.40 2.86
N ASN A 8 -24.47 -16.26 3.14
CA ASN A 8 -25.21 -15.04 2.92
C ASN A 8 -24.58 -13.96 3.83
N ARG A 9 -23.72 -13.09 3.30
CA ARG A 9 -23.22 -11.93 4.06
C ARG A 9 -24.42 -11.02 4.28
N SER A 10 -25.01 -11.08 5.47
CA SER A 10 -25.87 -10.01 5.98
C SER A 10 -25.13 -8.69 5.77
N GLN A 11 -25.68 -7.78 4.98
CA GLN A 11 -25.14 -6.43 4.84
C GLN A 11 -24.98 -5.83 6.25
N SER A 12 -23.75 -5.63 6.68
CA SER A 12 -23.46 -4.96 7.94
C SER A 12 -24.09 -3.57 7.91
N GLN A 13 -24.91 -3.22 8.91
CA GLN A 13 -25.54 -1.90 9.02
C GLN A 13 -24.52 -0.76 9.17
N LEU A 14 -23.27 -1.08 9.48
CA LEU A 14 -22.14 -0.17 9.39
C LEU A 14 -21.78 0.04 7.92
N ARG A 15 -22.23 1.16 7.37
CA ARG A 15 -21.76 1.63 6.06
C ARG A 15 -20.31 2.11 6.24
N PRO A 16 -19.36 1.58 5.45
CA PRO A 16 -18.00 2.07 5.47
C PRO A 16 -17.96 3.54 5.03
N PRO A 17 -16.93 4.29 5.44
CA PRO A 17 -16.78 5.68 5.04
C PRO A 17 -16.64 5.76 3.51
N ARG A 18 -17.51 6.56 2.86
CA ARG A 18 -17.48 6.81 1.42
C ARG A 18 -17.46 8.31 1.13
N ALA A 19 -16.81 8.70 0.04
CA ALA A 19 -16.88 10.08 -0.47
C ALA A 19 -18.31 10.47 -0.88
N PRO A 20 -18.68 11.77 -0.83
CA PRO A 20 -19.89 12.26 -1.47
C PRO A 20 -19.95 11.85 -2.95
N GLY A 21 -21.09 11.30 -3.39
CA GLY A 21 -21.26 10.77 -4.75
C GLY A 21 -20.78 9.32 -4.96
N GLU A 22 -20.19 8.70 -3.94
CA GLU A 22 -19.72 7.29 -3.94
C GLU A 22 -18.70 6.98 -5.05
N THR A 23 -17.90 7.98 -5.43
CA THR A 23 -16.89 7.89 -6.50
C THR A 23 -15.60 8.61 -6.11
N ILE A 24 -14.60 8.53 -6.98
CA ILE A 24 -13.26 9.10 -6.78
C ILE A 24 -13.32 10.62 -6.58
N ARG A 25 -12.56 11.11 -5.58
CA ARG A 25 -12.40 12.56 -5.34
C ARG A 25 -11.50 13.18 -6.41
N LYS A 26 -11.63 14.49 -6.63
CA LYS A 26 -10.88 15.19 -7.68
C LYS A 26 -9.37 15.14 -7.44
N GLU A 27 -8.94 15.33 -6.20
CA GLU A 27 -7.54 15.27 -5.78
C GLU A 27 -6.95 13.86 -5.93
N ASP A 28 -7.74 12.83 -5.64
CA ASP A 28 -7.32 11.44 -5.80
C ASP A 28 -7.21 11.07 -7.28
N ALA A 29 -8.16 11.51 -8.11
CA ALA A 29 -8.11 11.33 -9.56
C ALA A 29 -6.90 12.03 -10.19
N LEU A 30 -6.62 13.28 -9.78
CA LEU A 30 -5.45 14.01 -10.25
C LEU A 30 -4.16 13.30 -9.86
N ALA A 31 -4.04 12.84 -8.60
CA ALA A 31 -2.86 12.11 -8.14
C ALA A 31 -2.64 10.80 -8.93
N LEU A 32 -3.72 10.07 -9.26
CA LEU A 32 -3.61 8.88 -10.12
C LEU A 32 -3.13 9.23 -11.52
N GLN A 33 -3.68 10.27 -12.15
CA GLN A 33 -3.27 10.70 -13.50
C GLN A 33 -1.83 11.19 -13.54
N GLU A 34 -1.44 12.05 -12.59
CA GLU A 34 -0.08 12.57 -12.50
C GLU A 34 0.94 11.46 -12.27
N TRP A 35 0.59 10.49 -11.44
CA TRP A 35 1.43 9.32 -11.20
C TRP A 35 1.49 8.42 -12.43
N ALA A 36 0.38 8.17 -13.13
CA ALA A 36 0.36 7.36 -14.35
C ALA A 36 1.16 7.99 -15.51
N ARG A 37 1.31 9.32 -15.52
CA ARG A 37 1.96 10.06 -16.61
C ARG A 37 3.39 9.59 -16.85
N GLY A 38 3.66 9.16 -18.08
CA GLY A 38 4.99 8.74 -18.54
C GLY A 38 5.33 7.27 -18.24
N ARG A 39 4.42 6.52 -17.62
CA ARG A 39 4.54 5.06 -17.45
C ARG A 39 4.00 4.36 -18.68
N VAL A 40 4.70 3.33 -19.14
CA VAL A 40 4.34 2.61 -20.38
C VAL A 40 3.20 1.65 -20.12
N TYR A 41 3.20 1.02 -18.95
CA TYR A 41 2.22 0.01 -18.58
C TYR A 41 1.82 0.14 -17.12
N ILE A 42 0.51 0.16 -16.86
CA ILE A 42 -0.04 0.20 -15.52
C ILE A 42 -1.22 -0.77 -15.42
N GLU A 43 -1.40 -1.34 -14.23
CA GLU A 43 -2.56 -2.14 -13.87
C GLU A 43 -3.16 -1.59 -12.57
N ALA A 44 -4.49 -1.61 -12.47
CA ALA A 44 -5.21 -1.15 -11.29
C ALA A 44 -5.78 -2.35 -10.50
N PHE A 45 -5.53 -2.38 -9.20
CA PHE A 45 -6.01 -3.41 -8.28
C PHE A 45 -6.95 -2.77 -7.26
N VAL A 46 -8.22 -3.16 -7.27
CA VAL A 46 -9.24 -2.62 -6.37
C VAL A 46 -9.15 -3.37 -5.04
N GLU A 47 -9.02 -2.60 -3.97
CA GLU A 47 -9.17 -3.07 -2.60
C GLU A 47 -10.60 -2.82 -2.13
N PRO A 48 -11.31 -3.84 -1.61
CA PRO A 48 -12.66 -3.66 -1.13
C PRO A 48 -12.70 -2.72 0.08
N GLU A 49 -13.85 -2.07 0.25
CA GLU A 49 -14.14 -1.31 1.46
C GLU A 49 -14.13 -2.21 2.70
N THR A 50 -13.61 -1.69 3.81
CA THR A 50 -13.60 -2.35 5.12
C THR A 50 -14.30 -1.46 6.14
N VAL A 51 -14.51 -1.95 7.37
CA VAL A 51 -15.15 -1.18 8.45
C VAL A 51 -14.51 0.19 8.68
N VAL A 52 -13.19 0.30 8.49
CA VAL A 52 -12.41 1.53 8.77
C VAL A 52 -11.85 2.20 7.51
N ASN A 53 -11.76 1.47 6.39
CA ASN A 53 -11.18 1.98 5.15
C ASN A 53 -12.22 2.02 4.04
N GLU A 54 -12.24 3.16 3.35
CA GLU A 54 -12.96 3.34 2.09
C GLU A 54 -12.38 2.41 1.02
N MET A 55 -13.18 2.06 0.00
CA MET A 55 -12.69 1.35 -1.18
C MET A 55 -11.53 2.12 -1.81
N SER A 56 -10.45 1.43 -2.14
CA SER A 56 -9.27 2.02 -2.75
C SER A 56 -8.86 1.29 -4.01
N VAL A 57 -8.03 1.95 -4.81
CA VAL A 57 -7.30 1.34 -5.91
C VAL A 57 -5.81 1.47 -5.65
N VAL A 58 -5.07 0.41 -5.96
CA VAL A 58 -3.62 0.40 -6.06
C VAL A 58 -3.26 0.30 -7.53
N VAL A 59 -2.63 1.34 -8.07
CA VAL A 59 -2.13 1.33 -9.46
C VAL A 59 -0.65 0.96 -9.41
N VAL A 60 -0.26 -0.02 -10.22
CA VAL A 60 1.09 -0.62 -10.21
C VAL A 60 1.69 -0.56 -11.61
N ASP A 61 2.90 -0.04 -11.74
CA ASP A 61 3.63 0.05 -13.02
C ASP A 61 4.47 -1.20 -13.30
N GLU A 62 5.11 -1.26 -14.48
CA GLU A 62 5.94 -2.38 -14.93
C GLU A 62 7.10 -2.75 -14.00
N HIS A 63 7.53 -1.83 -13.12
CA HIS A 63 8.63 -2.03 -12.18
C HIS A 63 8.15 -2.39 -10.77
N GLY A 64 6.84 -2.42 -10.55
CA GLY A 64 6.24 -2.68 -9.25
C GLY A 64 6.22 -1.46 -8.33
N ASP A 65 6.54 -0.26 -8.84
CA ASP A 65 6.22 0.97 -8.13
C ASP A 65 4.70 1.17 -8.17
N PHE A 66 4.15 1.78 -7.13
CA PHE A 66 2.70 1.88 -6.99
C PHE A 66 2.23 3.15 -6.30
N ILE A 67 0.98 3.52 -6.56
CA ILE A 67 0.23 4.54 -5.82
C ILE A 67 -1.10 3.95 -5.35
N ARG A 68 -1.52 4.31 -4.12
CA ARG A 68 -2.82 3.93 -3.57
C ARG A 68 -3.69 5.17 -3.38
N ARG A 69 -4.93 5.13 -3.88
CA ARG A 69 -5.92 6.21 -3.72
C ARG A 69 -7.30 5.68 -3.40
N ARG A 70 -8.08 6.46 -2.65
CA ARG A 70 -9.47 6.13 -2.32
C ARG A 70 -10.35 6.43 -3.53
N ILE A 71 -11.35 5.58 -3.78
CA ILE A 71 -12.22 5.69 -4.94
C ILE A 71 -13.70 5.82 -4.56
N GLY A 72 -14.02 6.06 -3.28
CA GLY A 72 -15.39 6.14 -2.80
C GLY A 72 -15.99 4.76 -2.61
N GLY A 73 -16.67 4.30 -3.65
CA GLY A 73 -17.36 3.02 -3.68
C GLY A 73 -17.32 2.41 -5.09
N PRO A 74 -18.23 1.46 -5.39
CA PRO A 74 -18.18 0.71 -6.66
C PRO A 74 -18.19 1.57 -7.92
N LYS A 75 -18.85 2.74 -7.91
CA LYS A 75 -18.84 3.69 -9.06
C LYS A 75 -17.44 4.24 -9.35
N GLY A 76 -16.56 4.27 -8.35
CA GLY A 76 -15.16 4.66 -8.49
C GLY A 76 -14.36 3.72 -9.39
N ILE A 77 -14.75 2.44 -9.47
CA ILE A 77 -14.07 1.44 -10.31
C ILE A 77 -14.21 1.85 -11.79
N ASP A 78 -15.44 2.13 -12.23
CA ASP A 78 -15.72 2.61 -13.59
C ASP A 78 -15.04 3.96 -13.88
N ALA A 79 -14.98 4.84 -12.87
CA ALA A 79 -14.31 6.13 -12.99
C ALA A 79 -12.80 5.95 -13.21
N VAL A 80 -12.15 5.07 -12.45
CA VAL A 80 -10.72 4.74 -12.61
C VAL A 80 -10.45 4.10 -13.96
N ALA A 81 -11.25 3.12 -14.38
CA ALA A 81 -11.10 2.47 -15.67
C ALA A 81 -11.13 3.48 -16.83
N LYS A 82 -12.06 4.44 -16.79
CA LYS A 82 -12.16 5.53 -17.78
C LYS A 82 -11.00 6.52 -17.68
N LEU A 83 -10.57 6.84 -16.46
CA LEU A 83 -9.55 7.83 -16.17
C LEU A 83 -8.15 7.39 -16.64
N LEU A 84 -7.81 6.13 -16.39
CA LEU A 84 -6.48 5.58 -16.61
C LEU A 84 -6.38 4.70 -17.86
N GLN A 85 -7.51 4.25 -18.41
CA GLN A 85 -7.57 3.39 -19.59
C GLN A 85 -6.67 2.14 -19.47
N CYS A 86 -6.70 1.52 -18.29
CA CYS A 86 -5.91 0.34 -17.97
C CYS A 86 -6.79 -0.81 -17.48
N ASP A 87 -6.19 -2.00 -17.40
CA ASP A 87 -6.85 -3.16 -16.82
C ASP A 87 -7.10 -2.96 -15.32
N VAL A 88 -8.29 -3.38 -14.87
CA VAL A 88 -8.73 -3.27 -13.48
C VAL A 88 -9.07 -4.64 -12.94
N TYR A 89 -8.43 -5.03 -11.83
CA TYR A 89 -8.57 -6.33 -11.19
C TYR A 89 -9.08 -6.18 -9.76
N ASP A 90 -9.80 -7.19 -9.28
CA ASP A 90 -10.10 -7.33 -7.85
C ASP A 90 -8.90 -7.97 -7.15
N VAL A 91 -8.39 -7.32 -6.11
CA VAL A 91 -7.25 -7.83 -5.34
C VAL A 91 -7.60 -9.08 -4.52
N GLU A 92 -8.85 -9.27 -4.12
CA GLU A 92 -9.26 -10.49 -3.40
C GLU A 92 -9.25 -11.71 -4.31
N GLU A 93 -9.45 -11.51 -5.62
CA GLU A 93 -9.44 -12.58 -6.62
C GLU A 93 -8.02 -12.85 -7.16
N THR A 94 -7.31 -11.79 -7.55
CA THR A 94 -6.02 -11.90 -8.26
C THR A 94 -4.81 -11.81 -7.34
N GLY A 95 -4.97 -11.13 -6.19
CA GLY A 95 -3.86 -10.67 -5.37
C GLY A 95 -3.03 -9.57 -6.05
N TYR A 96 -2.06 -9.03 -5.31
CA TYR A 96 -1.12 -8.06 -5.87
C TYR A 96 -0.15 -8.69 -6.87
N PRO A 97 0.28 -7.96 -7.91
CA PRO A 97 1.19 -8.50 -8.90
C PRO A 97 2.57 -8.76 -8.28
N GLN A 98 3.26 -9.79 -8.80
CA GLN A 98 4.54 -10.26 -8.26
C GLN A 98 5.58 -9.13 -8.13
N ARG A 99 5.71 -8.29 -9.16
CA ARG A 99 6.64 -7.15 -9.20
C ARG A 99 6.47 -6.16 -8.03
N MET A 100 5.22 -5.88 -7.62
CA MET A 100 4.94 -5.03 -6.47
C MET A 100 5.35 -5.70 -5.15
N ARG A 101 5.06 -7.01 -5.02
CA ARG A 101 5.43 -7.78 -3.81
C ARG A 101 6.94 -7.82 -3.62
N GLU A 102 7.68 -8.06 -4.71
CA GLU A 102 9.15 -8.06 -4.71
C GLU A 102 9.72 -6.69 -4.38
N ARG A 103 9.11 -5.61 -4.90
CA ARG A 103 9.52 -4.25 -4.58
C ARG A 103 9.37 -3.94 -3.09
N ILE A 104 8.22 -4.24 -2.50
CA ILE A 104 7.95 -4.04 -1.07
C ILE A 104 8.95 -4.83 -0.20
N GLU A 105 9.20 -6.09 -0.56
CA GLU A 105 10.14 -6.92 0.20
C GLU A 105 11.57 -6.39 0.11
N ARG A 106 12.01 -5.97 -1.08
CA ARG A 106 13.32 -5.33 -1.26
C ARG A 106 13.45 -4.08 -0.39
N GLU A 107 12.47 -3.19 -0.41
CA GLU A 107 12.48 -1.95 0.39
C GLU A 107 12.50 -2.24 1.89
N ARG A 108 11.75 -3.25 2.34
CA ARG A 108 11.76 -3.71 3.74
C ARG A 108 13.13 -4.20 4.16
N ILE A 109 13.79 -5.02 3.34
CA ILE A 109 15.14 -5.54 3.63
C ILE A 109 16.14 -4.39 3.72
N LEU A 110 16.10 -3.44 2.77
CA LEU A 110 17.01 -2.29 2.75
C LEU A 110 16.83 -1.41 4.00
N ARG A 111 15.58 -1.09 4.38
CA ARG A 111 15.27 -0.33 5.58
C ARG A 111 15.80 -1.02 6.84
N LYS A 112 15.58 -2.32 6.97
CA LYS A 112 16.07 -3.10 8.12
C LYS A 112 17.60 -3.10 8.22
N ARG A 113 18.30 -3.17 7.09
CA ARG A 113 19.78 -3.11 7.06
C ARG A 113 20.29 -1.74 7.50
N GLU A 114 19.62 -0.67 7.07
CA GLU A 114 19.95 0.69 7.47
C GLU A 114 19.71 0.94 8.96
N GLU A 115 18.58 0.51 9.50
CA GLU A 115 18.28 0.59 10.94
C GLU A 115 19.33 -0.17 11.78
N GLN A 116 19.75 -1.36 11.33
CA GLN A 116 20.80 -2.13 12.01
C GLN A 116 22.16 -1.41 11.98
N ARG A 117 22.51 -0.78 10.85
CA ARG A 117 23.73 0.02 10.73
C ARG A 117 23.70 1.21 11.67
N GLN A 118 22.61 1.99 11.68
CA GLN A 118 22.42 3.13 12.58
C GLN A 118 22.47 2.71 14.05
N ARG A 119 21.85 1.57 14.41
CA ARG A 119 21.89 1.04 15.78
C ARG A 119 23.31 0.67 16.21
N ARG A 120 24.10 0.06 15.32
CA ARG A 120 25.52 -0.28 15.58
C ARG A 120 26.36 0.99 15.75
N GLU A 121 26.23 1.96 14.86
CA GLU A 121 26.93 3.25 14.95
C GLU A 121 26.57 4.01 16.23
N ARG A 122 25.29 4.03 16.62
CA ARG A 122 24.83 4.65 17.87
C ARG A 122 25.47 3.97 19.08
N PHE A 123 25.46 2.63 19.10
CA PHE A 123 26.06 1.85 20.17
C PHE A 123 27.58 2.10 20.28
N GLU A 124 28.29 2.11 19.15
CA GLU A 124 29.73 2.38 19.08
C GLU A 124 30.07 3.80 19.53
N ARG A 125 29.28 4.82 19.16
CA ARG A 125 29.48 6.19 19.66
C ARG A 125 29.27 6.30 21.16
N GLU A 126 28.27 5.61 21.71
CA GLU A 126 27.96 5.65 23.15
C GLU A 126 28.99 4.87 23.99
N HIS A 127 29.37 3.66 23.55
CA HIS A 127 30.23 2.76 24.32
C HIS A 127 31.73 2.88 23.96
N GLY A 128 32.06 3.36 22.77
CA GLY A 128 33.43 3.72 22.39
C GLY A 128 33.91 4.93 23.18
N ARG A 129 33.05 5.94 23.37
CA ARG A 129 33.35 7.13 24.18
C ARG A 129 33.58 6.82 25.66
N ALA A 130 33.00 5.74 26.17
CA ALA A 130 33.24 5.27 27.54
C ALA A 130 34.64 4.64 27.70
N LYS A 131 35.14 3.92 26.68
CA LYS A 131 36.48 3.31 26.69
C LYS A 131 37.62 4.32 26.56
N ASP A 132 37.37 5.44 25.90
CA ASP A 132 38.35 6.53 25.72
C ASP A 132 38.34 7.55 26.87
N ASN A 133 37.60 7.31 27.96
CA ASN A 133 37.61 8.18 29.13
C ASN A 133 38.82 7.85 30.05
N PRO A 134 39.83 8.73 30.17
CA PRO A 134 41.01 8.48 31.00
C PRO A 134 40.73 8.46 32.53
N ASN A 135 39.49 8.72 32.94
CA ASN A 135 39.02 8.66 34.33
C ASN A 135 38.10 7.45 34.61
N ASP A 136 38.08 6.41 33.76
CA ASP A 136 37.34 5.18 34.06
C ASP A 136 38.08 4.38 35.17
N PRO A 137 37.50 4.21 36.39
CA PRO A 137 38.15 3.50 37.50
C PRO A 137 38.20 1.98 37.31
N SER A 138 37.73 1.46 36.17
CA SER A 138 37.62 0.03 35.86
C SER A 138 38.80 -0.56 35.07
N ALA A 139 39.79 0.24 34.69
CA ALA A 139 40.95 -0.15 33.87
C ALA A 139 42.17 -0.54 34.70
#